data_AF-A0A9X2CIN9-F1
#
_entry.id   AF-A0A9X2CIN9-F1
#
_cell.length_a   1.000
_cell.length_b   1.000
_cell.length_c   1.000
_cell.angle_alpha   90.00
_cell.angle_beta   90.00
_cell.angle_gamma   90.00
#
_symmetry.space_group_name_H-M   'P 1'
#
loop_
_entity.id
_entity.type
_entity.pdbx_description
1 polymer ?
#
loop_
_entity_poly.entity_id
_entity_poly.type
_entity_poly.pdbx_seq_one_letter_code
_entity_poly.pdbx_strand_id
1 'polypeptide(L)'
;MNILKTKKVNYRAIHTKNAWRKASHQSLENALGNKRGAKALFSGKAAIDYSKHGDPLYVIIWEEGAQLGFVVRPDPTDKKAIIKVEIPIQKIFQFEGAGTVSLKELERFFIN
;
A
#
# COMPACT_ATOMS: atom_id res chain seq x y z
N MET A 1 23.77 -22.28 9.58
CA MET A 1 23.44 -21.14 8.70
C MET A 1 21.96 -20.83 8.86
N ASN A 2 21.62 -19.77 9.59
CA ASN A 2 20.24 -19.29 9.64
C ASN A 2 19.92 -18.65 8.30
N ILE A 3 19.12 -19.33 7.48
CA ILE A 3 18.50 -18.72 6.31
C ILE A 3 17.50 -17.72 6.89
N LEU A 4 17.87 -16.45 6.96
CA LEU A 4 16.92 -15.37 7.20
C LEU A 4 15.86 -15.48 6.10
N LYS A 5 14.71 -16.07 6.41
CA LYS A 5 13.53 -15.97 5.55
C LYS A 5 13.32 -14.48 5.35
N THR A 6 13.49 -14.00 4.12
CA THR A 6 13.13 -12.63 3.76
C THR A 6 11.67 -12.44 4.17
N LYS A 7 11.45 -11.56 5.15
CA LYS A 7 10.10 -11.29 5.66
C LYS A 7 9.27 -10.82 4.47
N LYS A 8 8.19 -11.54 4.19
CA LYS A 8 7.32 -11.21 3.07
C LYS A 8 6.64 -9.87 3.37
N VAL A 9 6.58 -9.00 2.38
CA VAL A 9 5.88 -7.73 2.50
C VAL A 9 4.50 -7.88 1.90
N ASN A 10 3.49 -7.66 2.73
CA ASN A 10 2.11 -7.64 2.33
C ASN A 10 1.75 -6.26 1.78
N TYR A 11 0.89 -6.27 0.76
CA TYR A 11 0.53 -5.08 0.02
C TYR A 11 -0.95 -5.12 -0.34
N ARG A 12 -1.68 -4.05 -0.03
CA ARG A 12 -3.08 -3.87 -0.40
C ARG A 12 -3.22 -2.55 -1.13
N ALA A 13 -3.70 -2.59 -2.37
CA ALA A 13 -4.00 -1.37 -3.10
C ALA A 13 -5.50 -1.11 -3.12
N ILE A 14 -5.85 0.14 -2.84
CA ILE A 14 -7.20 0.68 -2.85
C ILE A 14 -7.31 1.54 -4.10
N HIS A 15 -8.26 1.21 -4.96
CA HIS A 15 -8.52 1.89 -6.23
C HIS A 15 -9.92 2.48 -6.23
N THR A 16 -10.23 3.35 -7.18
CA THR A 16 -11.56 3.96 -7.31
C THR A 16 -12.67 2.94 -7.56
N LYS A 17 -12.39 1.81 -8.23
CA LYS A 17 -13.39 0.74 -8.49
C LYS A 17 -13.23 -0.46 -7.56
N ASN A 18 -12.02 -0.72 -7.06
CA ASN A 18 -11.71 -1.89 -6.24
C ASN A 18 -11.10 -1.49 -4.90
N ALA A 19 -11.81 -1.75 -3.81
CA ALA A 19 -11.42 -1.29 -2.48
C ALA A 19 -10.27 -2.09 -1.82
N TRP A 20 -9.90 -3.30 -2.30
CA TRP A 20 -8.93 -4.14 -1.57
C TRP A 20 -8.16 -5.16 -2.43
N ARG A 21 -7.30 -4.69 -3.34
CA ARG A 21 -6.49 -5.57 -4.21
C ARG A 21 -5.27 -6.12 -3.46
N LYS A 22 -5.17 -7.44 -3.35
CA LYS A 22 -4.04 -8.13 -2.68
C LYS A 22 -2.82 -8.27 -3.60
N ALA A 23 -1.64 -8.02 -3.05
CA ALA A 23 -0.34 -8.32 -3.64
C ALA A 23 0.71 -8.58 -2.54
N SER A 24 1.92 -8.95 -2.94
CA SER A 24 3.05 -9.10 -2.03
C SER A 24 4.38 -8.79 -2.72
N HIS A 25 5.35 -8.32 -1.93
CA HIS A 25 6.69 -7.99 -2.37
C HIS A 25 7.76 -8.71 -1.54
N GLN A 26 8.96 -8.82 -2.09
CA GLN A 26 10.11 -9.44 -1.42
C GLN A 26 10.74 -8.54 -0.35
N SER A 27 10.55 -7.22 -0.44
CA SER A 27 11.12 -6.23 0.47
C SER A 27 10.26 -4.97 0.51
N LEU A 28 10.41 -4.18 1.58
CA LEU A 28 9.71 -2.91 1.74
C LEU A 28 10.13 -1.89 0.66
N GLU A 29 11.42 -1.88 0.29
CA GLU A 29 11.93 -1.07 -0.81
C GLU A 29 11.19 -1.38 -2.13
N ASN A 30 11.04 -2.67 -2.47
CA ASN A 30 10.31 -3.08 -3.66
C ASN A 30 8.82 -2.71 -3.60
N ALA A 31 8.21 -2.79 -2.42
CA ALA A 31 6.82 -2.41 -2.20
C ALA A 31 6.58 -0.90 -2.38
N LEU A 32 7.58 -0.06 -2.07
CA LEU A 32 7.50 1.39 -2.23
C LEU A 32 8.01 1.88 -3.60
N GLY A 33 8.86 1.10 -4.27
CA GLY A 33 9.68 1.53 -5.40
C GLY A 33 8.97 1.74 -6.75
N ASN A 34 9.79 2.08 -7.75
CA ASN A 34 9.37 2.60 -9.06
C ASN A 34 9.05 1.55 -10.13
N LYS A 35 9.36 0.27 -9.89
CA LYS A 35 9.18 -0.79 -10.89
C LYS A 35 7.85 -1.54 -10.73
N ARG A 36 7.57 -1.99 -9.51
CA ARG A 36 6.35 -2.76 -9.18
C ARG A 36 5.64 -2.29 -7.90
N GLY A 37 6.19 -1.29 -7.21
CA GLY A 37 5.69 -0.81 -5.93
C GLY A 37 4.71 0.35 -6.05
N ALA A 38 4.44 1.00 -4.92
CA ALA A 38 3.51 2.12 -4.79
C ALA A 38 3.83 3.27 -5.77
N LYS A 39 5.09 3.69 -5.90
CA LYS A 39 5.46 4.75 -6.88
C LYS A 39 5.15 4.34 -8.32
N ALA A 40 5.41 3.08 -8.69
CA ALA A 40 5.07 2.56 -10.01
C ALA A 40 3.55 2.59 -10.24
N LEU A 41 2.79 2.17 -9.22
CA LEU A 41 1.35 2.10 -9.26
C LEU A 41 0.72 3.48 -9.46
N PHE A 42 1.07 4.45 -8.62
CA PHE A 42 0.51 5.80 -8.69
C PHE A 42 0.94 6.58 -9.94
N SER A 43 2.07 6.22 -10.56
CA SER A 43 2.52 6.84 -11.82
C SER A 43 1.97 6.16 -13.08
N GLY A 44 1.05 5.18 -12.96
CA GLY A 44 0.48 4.47 -14.11
C GLY A 44 1.42 3.45 -14.76
N LYS A 45 2.58 3.16 -14.13
CA LYS A 45 3.64 2.30 -14.69
C LYS A 45 3.58 0.86 -14.20
N ALA A 46 2.78 0.56 -13.17
CA ALA A 46 2.59 -0.82 -12.74
C ALA A 46 1.85 -1.61 -13.83
N ALA A 47 2.25 -2.87 -14.02
CA ALA A 47 1.63 -3.80 -14.96
C ALA A 47 0.27 -4.29 -14.43
N ILE A 48 -0.75 -3.44 -14.52
CA ILE A 48 -2.14 -3.73 -14.15
C ILE A 48 -3.11 -3.13 -15.20
N ASP A 49 -4.35 -3.60 -15.19
CA ASP A 49 -5.43 -3.04 -15.98
C ASP A 49 -6.13 -1.90 -15.20
N TYR A 50 -5.76 -0.65 -15.49
CA TYR A 50 -6.34 0.54 -14.87
C TYR A 50 -7.79 0.78 -15.31
N SER A 51 -8.18 0.34 -16.51
CA SER A 51 -9.58 0.44 -16.96
C SER A 51 -10.48 -0.44 -16.09
N LYS A 52 -9.98 -1.62 -15.70
CA LYS A 52 -10.67 -2.54 -14.77
C LYS A 52 -10.66 -2.07 -13.33
N HIS A 53 -9.51 -1.64 -12.81
CA HIS A 53 -9.35 -1.34 -11.38
C HIS A 53 -9.69 0.11 -11.00
N GLY A 54 -9.61 1.03 -11.97
CA GLY A 54 -9.66 2.46 -11.73
C GLY A 54 -8.33 3.02 -11.24
N ASP A 55 -8.34 4.29 -10.85
CA ASP A 55 -7.16 4.99 -10.37
C ASP A 55 -6.77 4.49 -8.97
N PRO A 56 -5.47 4.22 -8.73
CA PRO A 56 -4.99 3.87 -7.41
C PRO A 56 -4.99 5.10 -6.49
N LEU A 57 -5.66 4.97 -5.35
CA LEU A 57 -5.82 6.06 -4.38
C LEU A 57 -4.87 5.90 -3.20
N TYR A 58 -4.78 4.67 -2.66
CA TYR A 58 -3.99 4.36 -1.48
C TYR A 58 -3.36 2.97 -1.59
N VAL A 59 -2.29 2.78 -0.83
CA VAL A 59 -1.64 1.49 -0.64
C VAL A 59 -1.35 1.29 0.83
N ILE A 60 -1.65 0.10 1.35
CA ILE A 60 -1.27 -0.33 2.70
C ILE A 60 -0.17 -1.38 2.59
N ILE A 61 0.92 -1.20 3.33
CA ILE A 61 2.13 -2.03 3.27
C ILE A 61 2.57 -2.43 4.68
N TRP A 62 2.85 -3.71 4.90
CA TRP A 62 3.43 -4.17 6.16
C TRP A 62 4.27 -5.43 5.97
N GLU A 63 5.29 -5.59 6.81
CA GLU A 63 6.12 -6.81 6.84
C GLU A 63 5.51 -7.84 7.78
N GLU A 64 5.68 -9.13 7.48
CA GLU A 64 5.26 -10.19 8.39
C GLU A 64 5.99 -10.10 9.74
N GLY A 65 5.20 -10.09 10.83
CA GLY A 65 5.69 -9.97 12.20
C GLY A 65 6.12 -8.55 12.60
N ALA A 66 5.86 -7.54 11.78
CA ALA A 66 6.07 -6.14 12.18
C ALA A 66 4.97 -5.64 13.12
N GLN A 67 5.32 -4.71 14.01
CA GLN A 67 4.36 -4.04 14.88
C GLN A 67 3.67 -2.85 14.20
N LEU A 68 4.23 -2.37 13.09
CA LEU A 68 3.81 -1.19 12.36
C LEU A 68 3.76 -1.50 10.86
N GLY A 69 3.00 -0.70 10.13
CA GLY A 69 3.02 -0.65 8.68
C GLY A 69 2.71 0.75 8.18
N PHE A 70 2.52 0.89 6.87
CA PHE A 70 2.37 2.17 6.22
C PHE A 70 1.06 2.26 5.44
N VAL A 71 0.39 3.39 5.55
CA VAL A 71 -0.57 3.86 4.54
C VAL A 71 0.18 4.83 3.63
N VAL A 72 0.04 4.66 2.33
CA VAL A 72 0.75 5.41 1.30
C VAL A 72 -0.25 5.99 0.32
N ARG A 73 -0.06 7.24 -0.08
CA ARG A 73 -0.84 7.93 -1.12
C ARG A 73 0.08 8.72 -2.06
N PRO A 74 -0.35 9.07 -3.29
CA PRO A 74 0.39 10.01 -4.12
C PRO A 74 0.50 11.38 -3.44
N ASP A 75 1.62 12.07 -3.64
CA ASP A 75 1.75 13.45 -3.22
C ASP A 75 0.89 14.35 -4.14
N PRO A 76 0.00 15.21 -3.59
CA PRO A 76 -0.83 16.08 -4.43
C PRO A 76 -0.03 17.17 -5.16
N THR A 77 1.18 17.49 -4.68
CA THR A 77 2.06 18.53 -5.23
C THR A 77 3.10 17.99 -6.21
N ASP A 78 3.48 16.72 -6.09
CA ASP A 78 4.40 16.03 -7.01
C ASP A 78 3.88 14.65 -7.40
N LYS A 79 3.46 14.52 -8.67
CA LYS A 79 2.93 13.27 -9.26
C LYS A 79 3.92 12.09 -9.25
N LYS A 80 5.21 12.32 -8.97
CA LYS A 80 6.24 11.28 -8.85
C LYS A 80 6.55 10.93 -7.39
N ALA A 81 6.11 11.75 -6.45
CA ALA A 81 6.32 11.54 -5.03
C ALA A 81 5.15 10.76 -4.40
N ILE A 82 5.45 10.16 -3.25
CA ILE A 82 4.47 9.49 -2.41
C ILE A 82 4.62 10.01 -0.98
N ILE A 83 3.49 10.14 -0.30
CA ILE A 83 3.44 10.43 1.12
C ILE A 83 3.10 9.12 1.82
N LYS A 84 3.78 8.84 2.94
CA LYS A 84 3.49 7.67 3.78
C LYS A 84 3.31 8.10 5.23
N VAL A 85 2.43 7.40 5.91
CA VAL A 85 2.16 7.55 7.34
C VAL A 85 2.20 6.18 7.98
N GLU A 86 2.80 6.11 9.16
CA GLU A 86 2.94 4.86 9.92
C GLU A 86 1.69 4.62 10.76
N ILE A 87 1.19 3.38 10.76
CA ILE A 87 0.02 2.98 11.54
C ILE A 87 0.27 1.67 12.30
N PRO A 88 -0.38 1.44 13.45
CA PRO A 88 -0.28 0.19 14.19
C PRO A 88 -0.72 -1.02 13.38
N ILE A 89 -0.02 -2.16 13.52
CA ILE A 89 -0.36 -3.40 12.80
C ILE A 89 -1.78 -3.89 13.12
N GLN A 90 -2.26 -3.66 14.34
CA GLN A 90 -3.60 -4.03 14.77
C GLN A 90 -4.66 -3.34 13.89
N LYS A 91 -4.42 -2.09 13.50
CA LYS A 91 -5.31 -1.33 12.60
C LYS A 91 -5.32 -1.93 11.21
N ILE A 92 -4.15 -2.34 10.70
CA ILE A 92 -4.03 -3.04 9.41
C ILE A 92 -4.78 -4.36 9.43
N PHE A 93 -4.68 -5.14 10.51
CA PHE A 93 -5.39 -6.41 10.64
C PHE A 93 -6.91 -6.26 10.76
N GLN A 94 -7.40 -5.18 11.34
CA GLN A 94 -8.83 -4.85 11.29
C GLN A 94 -9.30 -4.67 9.83
N PHE A 95 -8.55 -3.93 9.01
CA PHE A 95 -8.88 -3.76 7.60
C PHE A 95 -8.75 -5.05 6.80
N GLU A 96 -7.71 -5.85 7.06
CA GLU A 96 -7.53 -7.15 6.40
C GLU A 96 -8.65 -8.12 6.74
N GLY A 97 -9.13 -8.13 7.98
CA GLY A 97 -10.28 -8.92 8.42
C GLY A 97 -11.60 -8.47 7.79
N ALA A 98 -11.79 -7.15 7.62
CA ALA A 98 -12.94 -6.60 6.90
C ALA A 98 -12.84 -6.78 5.38
N GLY A 99 -11.63 -6.98 4.85
CA GLY A 99 -11.35 -7.03 3.41
C GLY A 99 -11.60 -5.69 2.70
N THR A 100 -11.64 -4.58 3.44
CA THR A 100 -11.90 -3.24 2.92
C THR A 100 -11.54 -2.17 3.96
N VAL A 101 -11.47 -0.92 3.51
CA VAL A 101 -11.36 0.28 4.35
C VAL A 101 -12.03 1.45 3.63
N SER A 102 -12.62 2.39 4.37
CA SER A 102 -13.22 3.58 3.76
C SER A 102 -12.16 4.64 3.41
N LEU A 103 -12.38 5.39 2.33
CA LEU A 103 -11.48 6.48 1.94
C LEU A 103 -11.40 7.57 3.02
N LYS A 104 -12.53 7.88 3.68
CA LYS A 104 -12.60 8.84 4.79
C LYS A 104 -11.73 8.41 5.97
N GLU A 105 -11.65 7.11 6.25
CA GLU A 105 -10.80 6.58 7.31
C GLU A 105 -9.32 6.65 6.94
N LEU A 106 -8.97 6.35 5.68
CA LEU A 106 -7.60 6.50 5.19
C LEU A 106 -7.13 7.95 5.19
N GLU A 107 -8.01 8.87 4.80
CA GLU A 107 -7.70 10.29 4.72
C GLU A 107 -7.35 10.89 6.08
N ARG A 108 -8.00 10.43 7.16
CA ARG A 108 -7.72 10.85 8.54
C ARG A 108 -6.28 10.57 8.98
N PHE A 109 -5.57 9.64 8.36
CA PHE A 109 -4.16 9.42 8.70
C PHE A 109 -3.24 10.51 8.15
N PHE A 110 -3.70 11.36 7.22
CA PHE A 110 -2.91 12.40 6.57
C PHE A 110 -3.37 13.83 6.90
N ILE A 111 -4.43 13.97 7.70
CA ILE A 111 -4.93 15.25 8.18
C ILE A 111 -4.60 15.29 9.68
N ASN A 112 -3.64 16.14 10.05
CA ASN A 112 -3.44 16.55 11.43
C ASN A 112 -4.34 17.75 11.73
#